data_AF-A0A7K4QC70-F1
#
_entry.id   AF-A0A7K4QC70-F1
#
_cell.length_a   1.000
_cell.length_b   1.000
_cell.length_c   1.000
_cell.angle_alpha   90.00
_cell.angle_beta   90.00
_cell.angle_gamma   90.00
#
_symmetry.space_group_name_H-M   'P 1'
#
loop_
_entity.id
_entity.type
_entity.pdbx_description
1 polymer ?
#
loop_
_entity_poly.entity_id
_entity_poly.type
_entity_poly.pdbx_seq_one_letter_code
_entity_poly.pdbx_strand_id
1 'polypeptide(L)'
;HSCPGAAADAEAWERLWARSRLVLHIEGQVLTCSLSAPCDLLAELVPCWQPVPSGPCQPLPGLQQPAEGKGPQEFGGLRPHPNLCVQVWSGGQVRLTQCLRDRECCWALPGRTDDLLLLERGGNASLCAVGRGACTPLASFTSRGAGHPGLLEQDLQRDVAGGQCQQLWHPSNRTGVTLWACPLHKYLRTHWALVWMGVLLGAACLLLLLLMKKEDMKGEWCPSGGCAWPGT
;
A
#
# COMPACT_ATOMS: atom_id res chain seq x y z
N HIS A 1 -15.96 -3.99 35.31
CA HIS A 1 -15.59 -5.26 35.98
C HIS A 1 -14.25 -5.73 35.41
N SER A 2 -13.16 -5.48 36.12
CA SER A 2 -11.80 -5.92 35.76
C SER A 2 -11.72 -7.45 35.68
N CYS A 3 -10.97 -8.00 34.72
CA CYS A 3 -10.80 -9.45 34.53
C CYS A 3 -10.00 -10.10 35.68
N PRO A 4 -10.61 -10.80 36.65
CA PRO A 4 -9.87 -11.44 37.74
C PRO A 4 -9.36 -12.80 37.27
N GLY A 5 -8.06 -13.06 37.40
CA GLY A 5 -7.47 -14.41 37.21
C GLY A 5 -7.10 -14.81 35.79
N ALA A 6 -7.57 -14.11 34.75
CA ALA A 6 -7.20 -14.45 33.37
C ALA A 6 -5.69 -14.26 33.09
N ALA A 7 -5.00 -13.39 33.82
CA ALA A 7 -3.56 -13.22 33.70
C ALA A 7 -2.73 -14.34 34.36
N ALA A 8 -3.34 -15.14 35.25
CA ALA A 8 -2.65 -16.21 36.00
C ALA A 8 -2.77 -17.59 35.33
N ASP A 9 -3.79 -17.79 34.49
CA ASP A 9 -4.02 -19.02 33.73
C ASP A 9 -3.91 -18.72 32.23
N ALA A 10 -2.89 -19.27 31.59
CA ALA A 10 -2.61 -19.07 30.17
C ALA A 10 -3.78 -19.52 29.27
N GLU A 11 -4.47 -20.60 29.61
CA GLU A 11 -5.60 -21.07 28.81
C GLU A 11 -6.82 -20.15 28.97
N ALA A 12 -7.06 -19.65 30.18
CA ALA A 12 -8.09 -18.63 30.39
C ALA A 12 -7.78 -17.35 29.61
N TRP A 13 -6.51 -16.95 29.53
CA TRP A 13 -6.05 -15.81 28.75
C TRP A 13 -6.30 -15.98 27.25
N GLU A 14 -5.95 -17.13 26.68
CA GLU A 14 -6.16 -17.40 25.25
C GLU A 14 -7.66 -17.48 24.91
N ARG A 15 -8.48 -18.09 25.78
CA ARG A 15 -9.95 -18.12 25.60
C ARG A 15 -10.57 -16.71 25.68
N LEU A 16 -10.02 -15.83 26.51
CA LEU A 16 -10.46 -14.44 26.62
C LEU A 16 -10.25 -13.69 25.31
N TRP A 17 -9.05 -13.79 24.73
CA TRP A 17 -8.73 -13.13 23.45
C TRP A 17 -9.47 -13.74 22.27
N ALA A 18 -9.68 -15.06 22.26
CA ALA A 18 -10.49 -15.72 21.23
C ALA A 18 -11.96 -15.25 21.19
N ARG A 19 -12.48 -14.73 22.30
CA ARG A 19 -13.83 -14.14 22.40
C ARG A 19 -13.85 -12.63 22.24
N SER A 20 -12.69 -12.00 22.25
CA SER A 20 -12.55 -10.55 22.10
C SER A 20 -12.55 -10.18 20.62
N ARG A 21 -13.11 -9.01 20.28
CA ARG A 21 -13.17 -8.53 18.89
C ARG A 21 -12.78 -7.07 18.80
N LEU A 22 -11.93 -6.78 17.82
CA LEU A 22 -11.63 -5.43 17.41
C LEU A 22 -12.42 -5.11 16.14
N VAL A 23 -13.14 -3.99 16.13
CA VAL A 23 -13.88 -3.53 14.95
C VAL A 23 -13.49 -2.09 14.65
N LEU A 24 -13.13 -1.82 13.40
CA LEU A 24 -12.82 -0.47 12.91
C LEU A 24 -14.04 0.14 12.24
N HIS A 25 -14.36 1.37 12.58
CA HIS A 25 -15.44 2.13 11.97
C HIS A 25 -14.90 3.41 11.34
N ILE A 26 -15.63 3.92 10.37
CA ILE A 26 -15.32 5.19 9.72
C ILE A 26 -16.50 6.10 9.97
N GLU A 27 -16.31 7.11 10.80
CA GLU A 27 -17.32 8.12 11.11
C GLU A 27 -16.94 9.42 10.39
N GLY A 28 -17.59 9.68 9.25
CA GLY A 28 -17.25 10.79 8.37
C GLY A 28 -15.87 10.61 7.73
N GLN A 29 -14.87 11.31 8.26
CA GLN A 29 -13.47 11.29 7.80
C GLN A 29 -12.49 10.87 8.91
N VAL A 30 -12.99 10.30 9.99
CA VAL A 30 -12.20 9.90 11.16
C VAL A 30 -12.27 8.39 11.34
N LEU A 31 -11.12 7.78 11.61
CA LEU A 31 -11.02 6.38 12.00
C LEU A 31 -11.37 6.25 13.49
N THR A 32 -12.39 5.45 13.78
CA THR A 32 -12.74 5.04 15.15
C THR A 32 -12.60 3.53 15.29
N CYS A 33 -12.43 3.04 16.51
CA CYS A 33 -12.38 1.61 16.77
C CYS A 33 -13.12 1.24 18.05
N SER A 34 -13.70 0.05 18.07
CA SER A 34 -14.36 -0.51 19.25
C SER A 34 -13.73 -1.86 19.58
N LEU A 35 -13.25 -1.99 20.81
CA LEU A 35 -12.80 -3.27 21.38
C LEU A 35 -13.92 -3.85 22.23
N SER A 36 -14.44 -5.01 21.85
CA SER A 36 -15.37 -5.77 22.67
C SER A 36 -14.65 -6.94 23.32
N ALA A 37 -14.82 -7.06 24.64
CA ALA A 37 -14.26 -8.14 25.43
C ALA A 37 -15.24 -8.54 26.54
N PRO A 38 -15.15 -9.78 27.04
CA PRO A 38 -15.97 -10.25 28.16
C PRO A 38 -15.80 -9.46 29.47
N CYS A 39 -14.67 -8.78 29.65
CA CYS A 39 -14.31 -8.01 30.83
C CYS A 39 -13.35 -6.87 30.48
N ASP A 40 -13.05 -5.98 31.42
CA ASP A 40 -12.18 -4.83 31.17
C ASP A 40 -10.72 -5.29 31.07
N LEU A 41 -10.14 -5.13 29.87
CA LEU A 41 -8.79 -5.57 29.54
C LEU A 41 -7.78 -4.44 29.77
N LEU A 42 -6.62 -4.78 30.35
CA LEU A 42 -5.46 -3.90 30.30
C LEU A 42 -4.77 -4.11 28.94
N ALA A 43 -5.12 -3.25 28.00
CA ALA A 43 -4.61 -3.30 26.64
C ALA A 43 -4.42 -1.89 26.07
N GLU A 44 -3.62 -1.80 25.02
CA GLU A 44 -3.35 -0.58 24.29
C GLU A 44 -3.82 -0.73 22.84
N LEU A 45 -4.39 0.33 22.31
CA LEU A 45 -4.76 0.45 20.90
C LEU A 45 -3.59 1.13 20.18
N VAL A 46 -3.07 0.45 19.17
CA VAL A 46 -1.90 0.88 18.41
C VAL A 46 -2.27 0.95 16.93
N PRO A 47 -2.61 2.13 16.39
CA PRO A 47 -2.71 2.35 14.96
C PRO A 47 -1.40 2.02 14.29
N CYS A 48 -1.45 1.31 13.17
CA CYS A 48 -0.25 0.89 12.46
C CYS A 48 -0.46 0.93 10.94
N TRP A 49 0.63 1.07 10.22
CA TRP A 49 0.67 1.06 8.76
C TRP A 49 1.23 -0.25 8.25
N GLN A 50 0.44 -0.97 7.45
CA GLN A 50 0.91 -2.20 6.85
C GLN A 50 1.27 -2.00 5.37
N PRO A 51 2.57 -2.08 5.01
CA PRO A 51 3.03 -1.82 3.65
C PRO A 51 2.65 -2.95 2.68
N VAL A 52 2.70 -2.64 1.38
CA VAL A 52 2.60 -3.62 0.29
C VAL A 52 3.94 -3.69 -0.46
N PRO A 53 4.52 -4.89 -0.72
CA PRO A 53 4.02 -6.22 -0.36
C PRO A 53 3.99 -6.44 1.16
N SER A 54 3.06 -7.30 1.62
CA SER A 54 2.67 -7.48 3.03
C SER A 54 3.87 -7.70 3.95
N GLY A 55 4.30 -6.64 4.63
CA GLY A 55 5.29 -6.67 5.71
C GLY A 55 4.63 -6.60 7.09
N PRO A 56 5.43 -6.64 8.19
CA PRO A 56 4.91 -6.40 9.53
C PRO A 56 4.31 -4.99 9.61
N CYS A 57 3.16 -4.87 10.29
CA CYS A 57 2.50 -3.59 10.50
C CYS A 57 3.39 -2.68 11.38
N GLN A 58 3.56 -1.44 10.96
CA GLN A 58 4.44 -0.46 11.59
C GLN A 58 3.65 0.48 12.48
N PRO A 59 3.84 0.48 13.82
CA PRO A 59 3.13 1.38 14.72
C PRO A 59 3.29 2.84 14.31
N LEU A 60 2.18 3.60 14.34
CA LEU A 60 2.20 5.03 14.06
C LEU A 60 2.65 5.78 15.32
N PRO A 61 3.67 6.64 15.24
CA PRO A 61 4.21 7.33 16.40
C PRO A 61 3.20 8.32 16.97
N GLY A 62 3.06 8.34 18.30
CA GLY A 62 2.23 9.32 19.01
C GLY A 62 0.72 9.06 18.97
N LEU A 63 0.27 7.93 18.42
CA LEU A 63 -1.14 7.56 18.30
C LEU A 63 -1.55 6.35 19.17
N GLN A 64 -0.62 5.81 19.95
CA GLN A 64 -0.91 4.75 20.91
C GLN A 64 -1.70 5.32 22.10
N GLN A 65 -2.77 4.62 22.47
CA GLN A 65 -3.62 5.00 23.61
C GLN A 65 -4.13 3.77 24.37
N PRO A 66 -4.47 3.89 25.66
CA PRO A 66 -5.13 2.82 26.40
C PRO A 66 -6.45 2.41 25.74
N ALA A 67 -6.80 1.14 25.80
CA ALA A 67 -8.12 0.69 25.39
C ALA A 67 -9.15 1.08 26.46
N GLU A 68 -9.90 2.14 26.21
CA GLU A 68 -10.88 2.67 27.17
C GLU A 68 -12.32 2.17 26.92
N GLY A 69 -12.93 1.60 27.96
CA GLY A 69 -14.38 1.44 28.10
C GLY A 69 -15.11 0.62 27.02
N LYS A 70 -16.45 0.62 27.11
CA LYS A 70 -17.35 0.07 26.09
C LYS A 70 -17.78 1.20 25.17
N GLY A 71 -17.06 1.42 24.08
CA GLY A 71 -17.42 2.44 23.09
C GLY A 71 -16.41 2.58 21.95
N PRO A 72 -16.78 3.30 20.89
CA PRO A 72 -15.84 3.69 19.84
C PRO A 72 -14.85 4.73 20.36
N GLN A 73 -13.57 4.53 20.06
CA GLN A 73 -12.47 5.41 20.41
C GLN A 73 -11.82 5.95 19.13
N GLU A 74 -11.55 7.25 19.10
CA GLU A 74 -10.85 7.92 18.01
C GLU A 74 -9.35 8.09 18.30
N PHE A 75 -8.57 8.38 17.25
CA PHE A 75 -7.12 8.56 17.31
C PHE A 75 -6.72 9.98 16.94
N GLY A 76 -7.34 10.97 17.60
CA GLY A 76 -7.02 12.40 17.40
C GLY A 76 -7.16 12.86 15.93
N GLY A 77 -8.24 12.45 15.27
CA GLY A 77 -8.53 12.84 13.88
C GLY A 77 -7.75 12.07 12.80
N LEU A 78 -7.17 10.91 13.12
CA LEU A 78 -6.55 10.02 12.13
C LEU A 78 -7.53 9.72 10.99
N ARG A 79 -7.15 10.08 9.77
CA ARG A 79 -7.96 9.88 8.58
C ARG A 79 -7.85 8.43 8.08
N PRO A 80 -8.96 7.82 7.64
CA PRO A 80 -8.96 6.49 7.04
C PRO A 80 -8.07 6.38 5.80
N HIS A 81 -7.44 5.21 5.63
CA HIS A 81 -6.61 4.86 4.47
C HIS A 81 -6.50 3.33 4.35
N PRO A 82 -6.45 2.73 3.14
CA PRO A 82 -6.42 1.28 2.96
C PRO A 82 -5.33 0.55 3.76
N ASN A 83 -4.14 1.15 3.85
CA ASN A 83 -3.00 0.55 4.57
C ASN A 83 -3.05 0.68 6.09
N LEU A 84 -4.05 1.39 6.65
CA LEU A 84 -4.21 1.52 8.10
C LEU A 84 -4.83 0.28 8.72
N CYS A 85 -4.26 -0.10 9.84
CA CYS A 85 -4.76 -1.13 10.74
C CYS A 85 -4.71 -0.61 12.17
N VAL A 86 -5.41 -1.28 13.07
CA VAL A 86 -5.24 -1.08 14.52
C VAL A 86 -4.89 -2.43 15.12
N GLN A 87 -3.89 -2.42 15.99
CA GLN A 87 -3.49 -3.55 16.79
C GLN A 87 -3.92 -3.35 18.24
N VAL A 88 -4.27 -4.44 18.91
CA VAL A 88 -4.49 -4.46 20.36
C VAL A 88 -3.29 -5.12 21.01
N TRP A 89 -2.57 -4.37 21.83
CA TRP A 89 -1.37 -4.83 22.53
C TRP A 89 -1.72 -5.12 23.98
N SER A 90 -1.28 -6.26 24.51
CA SER A 90 -1.42 -6.58 25.93
C SER A 90 -0.23 -7.42 26.38
N GLY A 91 0.42 -6.99 27.46
CA GLY A 91 1.68 -7.60 27.92
C GLY A 91 2.81 -7.51 26.90
N GLY A 92 2.85 -6.44 26.09
CA GLY A 92 3.86 -6.26 25.03
C GLY A 92 3.68 -7.14 23.79
N GLN A 93 2.57 -7.89 23.69
CA GLN A 93 2.27 -8.74 22.55
C GLN A 93 1.03 -8.25 21.79
N VAL A 94 1.06 -8.40 20.47
CA VAL A 94 -0.11 -8.17 19.61
C VAL A 94 -1.09 -9.31 19.84
N ARG A 95 -2.31 -8.98 20.27
CA ARG A 95 -3.39 -9.94 20.53
C ARG A 95 -4.45 -9.94 19.45
N LEU A 96 -4.79 -8.77 18.92
CA LEU A 96 -5.73 -8.61 17.81
C LEU A 96 -5.15 -7.63 16.78
N THR A 97 -5.50 -7.82 15.52
CA THR A 97 -5.20 -6.88 14.44
C THR A 97 -6.40 -6.82 13.52
N GLN A 98 -6.83 -5.61 13.17
CA GLN A 98 -7.84 -5.39 12.15
C GLN A 98 -7.32 -4.32 11.19
N CYS A 99 -7.30 -4.64 9.90
CA CYS A 99 -6.96 -3.67 8.86
C CYS A 99 -8.22 -3.16 8.15
N LEU A 100 -8.16 -1.93 7.66
CA LEU A 100 -9.21 -1.38 6.80
C LEU A 100 -9.26 -2.17 5.48
N ARG A 101 -8.12 -2.44 4.83
CA ARG A 101 -8.07 -3.18 3.55
C ARG A 101 -8.92 -4.46 3.48
N ASP A 102 -9.09 -5.16 4.60
CA ASP A 102 -9.76 -6.46 4.67
C ASP A 102 -11.28 -6.33 4.78
N ARG A 103 -11.81 -5.10 4.91
CA ARG A 103 -13.27 -4.86 4.96
C ARG A 103 -13.82 -4.50 3.59
N GLU A 104 -15.02 -5.00 3.32
CA GLU A 104 -15.76 -4.79 2.08
C GLU A 104 -16.08 -3.32 1.79
N CYS A 105 -16.13 -2.43 2.79
CA CYS A 105 -16.38 -1.00 2.59
C CYS A 105 -15.19 -0.23 2.00
N CYS A 106 -14.00 -0.84 1.92
CA CYS A 106 -12.75 -0.11 1.72
C CYS A 106 -12.40 0.21 0.27
N TRP A 107 -13.20 -0.25 -0.69
CA TRP A 107 -13.08 0.19 -2.09
C TRP A 107 -13.42 1.68 -2.28
N ALA A 108 -14.07 2.32 -1.30
CA ALA A 108 -14.42 3.73 -1.31
C ALA A 108 -13.44 4.62 -0.52
N LEU A 109 -12.36 4.06 0.05
CA LEU A 109 -11.39 4.83 0.82
C LEU A 109 -10.51 5.70 -0.08
N PRO A 110 -10.14 6.92 0.35
CA PRO A 110 -9.10 7.69 -0.30
C PRO A 110 -7.74 7.00 -0.13
N GLY A 111 -6.92 7.04 -1.18
CA GLY A 111 -5.57 6.47 -1.21
C GLY A 111 -5.48 5.09 -1.87
N ARG A 112 -4.26 4.56 -1.95
CA ARG A 112 -3.97 3.26 -2.57
C ARG A 112 -3.10 2.40 -1.66
N THR A 113 -3.12 1.10 -1.91
CA THR A 113 -2.34 0.14 -1.13
C THR A 113 -0.83 0.24 -1.38
N ASP A 114 -0.42 0.80 -2.52
CA ASP A 114 0.98 1.10 -2.85
C ASP A 114 1.48 2.45 -2.31
N ASP A 115 0.63 3.20 -1.60
CA ASP A 115 1.02 4.50 -1.05
C ASP A 115 2.13 4.34 -0.01
N LEU A 116 3.08 5.29 -0.05
CA LEU A 116 4.20 5.40 0.87
C LEU A 116 3.78 6.23 2.08
N LEU A 117 4.05 5.73 3.29
CA LEU A 117 3.90 6.49 4.52
C LEU A 117 5.11 7.42 4.70
N LEU A 118 4.87 8.72 4.66
CA LEU A 118 5.86 9.73 5.02
C LEU A 118 5.57 10.32 6.39
N LEU A 119 6.65 10.66 7.06
CA LEU A 119 6.67 11.28 8.36
C LEU A 119 7.40 12.60 8.26
N GLU A 120 6.76 13.67 8.70
CA GLU A 120 7.34 14.99 8.79
C GLU A 120 7.53 15.37 10.26
N ARG A 121 8.74 15.77 10.66
CA ARG A 121 9.04 16.23 12.02
C ARG A 121 9.05 17.75 12.08
N GLY A 122 8.29 18.32 13.00
CA GLY A 122 8.23 19.76 13.23
C GLY A 122 9.63 20.37 13.50
N GLY A 123 9.94 21.48 12.85
CA GLY A 123 11.21 22.21 12.97
C GLY A 123 11.85 22.49 11.61
N ASN A 124 12.23 21.44 10.88
CA ASN A 124 12.97 21.55 9.61
C ASN A 124 12.18 21.05 8.38
N ALA A 125 10.92 20.63 8.56
CA ALA A 125 10.11 19.98 7.51
C ALA A 125 10.82 18.80 6.83
N SER A 126 11.72 18.11 7.57
CA SER A 126 12.44 16.96 7.03
C SER A 126 11.47 15.78 6.94
N LEU A 127 11.23 15.33 5.71
CA LEU A 127 10.44 14.13 5.43
C LEU A 127 11.31 12.88 5.54
N CYS A 128 10.76 11.83 6.14
CA CYS A 128 11.33 10.50 6.10
C CYS A 128 10.27 9.47 5.74
N ALA A 129 10.68 8.43 5.02
CA ALA A 129 9.83 7.32 4.65
C ALA A 129 9.80 6.29 5.79
N VAL A 130 8.61 5.94 6.25
CA VAL A 130 8.42 4.96 7.32
C VAL A 130 8.38 3.56 6.73
N GLY A 131 9.27 2.68 7.22
CA GLY A 131 9.29 1.27 6.81
C GLY A 131 10.20 0.41 7.67
N ARG A 132 9.82 -0.85 7.89
CA ARG A 132 10.60 -1.85 8.63
C ARG A 132 11.06 -1.41 10.04
N GLY A 133 10.23 -0.66 10.76
CA GLY A 133 10.49 -0.20 12.12
C GLY A 133 11.35 1.05 12.21
N ALA A 134 11.74 1.62 11.07
CA ALA A 134 12.59 2.80 10.99
C ALA A 134 11.95 3.89 10.13
N CYS A 135 12.36 5.13 10.37
CA CYS A 135 12.11 6.23 9.45
C CYS A 135 13.40 6.55 8.71
N THR A 136 13.43 6.24 7.41
CA THR A 136 14.59 6.47 6.56
C THR A 136 14.49 7.85 5.92
N PRO A 137 15.47 8.75 6.10
CA PRO A 137 15.50 10.02 5.39
C PRO A 137 15.33 9.82 3.88
N LEU A 138 14.57 10.71 3.22
CA LEU A 138 14.30 10.55 1.77
C LEU A 138 15.57 10.52 0.93
N ALA A 139 16.61 11.28 1.29
CA ALA A 139 17.93 11.25 0.66
C ALA A 139 18.58 9.86 0.61
N SER A 140 18.22 8.97 1.55
CA SER A 140 18.73 7.60 1.66
C SER A 140 17.69 6.54 1.27
N PHE A 141 16.50 6.96 0.84
CA PHE A 141 15.41 6.04 0.54
C PHE A 141 15.57 5.47 -0.88
N THR A 142 15.74 4.15 -0.96
CA THR A 142 15.77 3.41 -2.22
C THR A 142 14.50 2.56 -2.33
N SER A 143 13.58 2.92 -3.23
CA SER A 143 12.47 2.03 -3.60
C SER A 143 12.85 1.21 -4.83
N ARG A 144 12.47 -0.08 -4.86
CA ARG A 144 12.76 -0.96 -5.99
C ARG A 144 12.01 -0.48 -7.21
N GLY A 145 12.71 0.17 -8.15
CA GLY A 145 12.13 0.67 -9.40
C GLY A 145 11.76 2.15 -9.42
N ALA A 146 11.97 2.90 -8.33
CA ALA A 146 12.06 4.36 -8.44
C ALA A 146 13.41 4.74 -9.05
N GLY A 147 13.43 5.82 -9.83
CA GLY A 147 14.65 6.37 -10.43
C GLY A 147 15.67 6.85 -9.39
N HIS A 148 16.68 7.60 -9.83
CA HIS A 148 17.77 8.08 -8.98
C HIS A 148 17.28 8.65 -7.62
N PRO A 149 17.86 8.22 -6.48
CA PRO A 149 17.36 8.51 -5.13
C PRO A 149 17.09 10.00 -4.85
N GLY A 150 17.95 10.90 -5.35
CA GLY A 150 17.81 12.35 -5.11
C GLY A 150 16.64 13.02 -5.86
N LEU A 151 16.19 12.46 -7.00
CA LEU A 151 15.03 12.99 -7.72
C LEU A 151 13.72 12.64 -7.00
N LEU A 152 13.63 11.42 -6.46
CA LEU A 152 12.45 10.95 -5.73
C LEU A 152 12.18 11.79 -4.49
N GLU A 153 13.22 12.20 -3.77
CA GLU A 153 13.10 13.08 -2.60
C GLU A 153 12.46 14.42 -2.96
N GLN A 154 12.98 15.11 -3.99
CA GLN A 154 12.47 16.41 -4.42
C GLN A 154 11.03 16.31 -4.94
N ASP A 155 10.71 15.24 -5.66
CA ASP A 155 9.37 15.04 -6.19
C ASP A 155 8.35 14.76 -5.07
N LEU A 156 8.70 13.94 -4.07
CA LEU A 156 7.84 13.69 -2.91
C LEU A 156 7.66 14.96 -2.06
N GLN A 157 8.72 15.74 -1.84
CA GLN A 157 8.62 17.03 -1.16
C GLN A 157 7.67 17.98 -1.88
N ARG A 158 7.74 18.04 -3.22
CA ARG A 158 6.86 18.86 -4.05
C ARG A 158 5.42 18.36 -4.02
N ASP A 159 5.20 17.05 -4.03
CA ASP A 159 3.86 16.46 -3.94
C ASP A 159 3.21 16.70 -2.57
N VAL A 160 3.98 16.63 -1.47
CA VAL A 160 3.49 17.02 -0.13
C VAL A 160 3.13 18.52 -0.10
N ALA A 161 4.05 19.40 -0.53
CA ALA A 161 3.81 20.84 -0.53
C ALA A 161 2.67 21.27 -1.47
N GLY A 162 2.49 20.55 -2.59
CA GLY A 162 1.45 20.77 -3.58
C GLY A 162 0.11 20.10 -3.26
N GLY A 163 -0.04 19.48 -2.09
CA GLY A 163 -1.28 18.83 -1.66
C GLY A 163 -1.66 17.58 -2.47
N GLN A 164 -0.69 16.97 -3.14
CA GLN A 164 -0.88 15.72 -3.90
C GLN A 164 -0.84 14.48 -2.99
N CYS A 165 -0.28 14.61 -1.79
CA CYS A 165 -0.31 13.58 -0.75
C CYS A 165 -1.47 13.80 0.22
N GLN A 166 -2.09 12.71 0.66
CA GLN A 166 -3.14 12.78 1.67
C GLN A 166 -2.51 12.94 3.06
N GLN A 167 -2.88 14.00 3.79
CA GLN A 167 -2.56 14.13 5.19
C GLN A 167 -3.36 13.12 6.02
N LEU A 168 -2.71 12.14 6.62
CA LEU A 168 -3.34 11.12 7.44
C LEU A 168 -3.61 11.62 8.85
N TRP A 169 -2.63 12.32 9.42
CA TRP A 169 -2.72 12.80 10.78
C TRP A 169 -1.83 14.02 10.97
N HIS A 170 -2.32 14.99 11.74
CA HIS A 170 -1.54 16.13 12.18
C HIS A 170 -1.85 16.43 13.65
N PRO A 171 -0.82 16.51 14.50
CA PRO A 171 -0.96 16.84 15.91
C PRO A 171 -1.30 18.32 16.08
N SER A 172 -2.27 18.58 16.94
CA SER A 172 -2.73 19.92 17.29
C SER A 172 -1.71 20.75 18.10
N ASN A 173 -0.60 20.14 18.54
CA ASN A 173 0.39 20.79 19.40
C ASN A 173 1.83 20.73 18.82
N ARG A 174 2.60 21.81 19.04
CA ARG A 174 3.76 22.25 18.24
C ARG A 174 5.00 21.31 18.20
N THR A 175 5.02 20.21 18.95
CA THR A 175 6.14 19.25 18.99
C THR A 175 5.95 18.07 18.03
N GLY A 176 5.01 18.20 17.10
CA GLY A 176 4.34 17.07 16.53
C GLY A 176 4.93 16.50 15.23
N VAL A 177 4.58 15.24 14.99
CA VAL A 177 4.86 14.49 13.78
C VAL A 177 3.65 14.56 12.84
N THR A 178 3.79 15.02 11.60
CA THR A 178 2.72 14.93 10.60
C THR A 178 2.89 13.65 9.78
N LEU A 179 1.79 12.93 9.55
CA LEU A 179 1.78 11.71 8.75
C LEU A 179 1.10 11.95 7.42
N TRP A 180 1.72 11.48 6.35
CA TRP A 180 1.25 11.64 4.98
C TRP A 180 1.23 10.30 4.24
N ALA A 181 0.22 10.09 3.39
CA ALA A 181 0.17 9.01 2.41
C ALA A 181 0.44 9.59 1.02
N CYS A 182 1.51 9.14 0.36
CA CYS A 182 1.91 9.62 -0.95
C CYS A 182 1.86 8.49 -2.00
N PRO A 183 1.25 8.70 -3.17
CA PRO A 183 1.14 7.70 -4.22
C PRO A 183 2.50 7.38 -4.86
N LEU A 184 3.02 6.17 -4.61
CA LEU A 184 4.34 5.77 -5.10
C LEU A 184 4.32 5.37 -6.59
N HIS A 185 3.20 4.85 -7.11
CA HIS A 185 3.09 4.45 -8.52
C HIS A 185 3.44 5.54 -9.53
N LYS A 186 3.29 6.84 -9.18
CA LYS A 186 3.69 7.95 -10.05
C LYS A 186 5.19 7.93 -10.39
N TYR A 187 6.00 7.38 -9.48
CA TYR A 187 7.46 7.39 -9.56
C TYR A 187 8.04 6.03 -9.98
N LEU A 188 7.24 4.97 -9.85
CA LEU A 188 7.62 3.64 -10.32
C LEU A 188 7.40 3.57 -11.83
N ARG A 189 8.48 3.75 -12.59
CA ARG A 189 8.43 3.60 -14.04
C ARG A 189 8.37 2.12 -14.36
N THR A 190 7.17 1.60 -14.64
CA THR A 190 7.03 0.22 -15.09
C THR A 190 7.50 0.12 -16.53
N HIS A 191 8.68 -0.43 -16.76
CA HIS A 191 9.29 -0.58 -18.08
C HIS A 191 8.61 -1.70 -18.88
N TRP A 192 7.32 -1.54 -19.20
CA TRP A 192 6.60 -2.40 -20.15
C TRP A 192 7.14 -2.30 -21.57
N ALA A 193 7.98 -1.30 -21.85
CA ALA A 193 8.60 -1.09 -23.16
C ALA A 193 9.27 -2.36 -23.71
N LEU A 194 9.96 -3.15 -22.88
CA LEU A 194 10.60 -4.39 -23.35
C LEU A 194 9.58 -5.48 -23.73
N VAL A 195 8.46 -5.56 -23.00
CA VAL A 195 7.36 -6.48 -23.32
C VAL A 195 6.69 -6.04 -24.64
N TRP A 196 6.41 -4.75 -24.79
CA TRP A 196 5.88 -4.18 -26.03
C TRP A 196 6.82 -4.38 -27.23
N MET A 197 8.13 -4.19 -27.04
CA MET A 197 9.13 -4.45 -28.08
C MET A 197 9.19 -5.94 -28.45
N GLY A 198 9.07 -6.85 -27.48
CA GLY A 198 8.99 -8.28 -27.73
C GLY A 198 7.73 -8.68 -28.51
N VAL A 199 6.57 -8.11 -28.16
CA VAL A 199 5.31 -8.34 -28.88
C VAL A 199 5.38 -7.80 -30.31
N LEU A 200 5.89 -6.58 -30.50
CA LEU A 200 6.08 -5.98 -31.82
C LEU A 200 7.04 -6.80 -32.69
N LEU A 201 8.15 -7.27 -32.12
CA LEU A 201 9.11 -8.11 -32.83
C LEU A 201 8.50 -9.46 -33.21
N GLY A 202 7.76 -10.11 -32.31
CA GLY A 202 7.05 -11.36 -32.59
C GLY A 202 6.00 -11.20 -33.68
N ALA A 203 5.21 -10.12 -33.64
CA ALA A 203 4.24 -9.81 -34.68
C ALA A 203 4.93 -9.57 -36.04
N ALA A 204 6.03 -8.82 -36.08
CA ALA A 204 6.81 -8.59 -37.29
C ALA A 204 7.38 -9.89 -37.87
N CYS A 205 7.92 -10.79 -37.03
CA CYS A 205 8.40 -12.10 -37.45
C CYS A 205 7.27 -12.97 -38.06
N LEU A 206 6.10 -13.00 -37.43
CA LEU A 206 4.94 -13.71 -37.97
C LEU A 206 4.50 -13.14 -39.32
N LEU A 207 4.49 -11.82 -39.46
CA LEU A 207 4.12 -11.14 -40.69
C LEU A 207 5.10 -11.46 -41.82
N LEU A 208 6.40 -11.47 -41.54
CA LEU A 208 7.45 -11.89 -42.48
C LEU A 208 7.27 -13.35 -42.91
N LEU A 209 7.02 -14.27 -41.97
CA LEU A 209 6.77 -15.68 -42.30
C LEU A 209 5.53 -15.86 -43.19
N LEU A 210 4.47 -15.09 -42.95
CA LEU A 210 3.27 -15.11 -43.78
C LEU A 210 3.52 -14.55 -45.19
N LEU A 211 4.36 -13.51 -45.33
CA LEU A 211 4.76 -12.97 -46.62
C LEU A 211 5.61 -13.96 -47.41
N MET A 212 6.60 -14.60 -46.79
CA MET A 212 7.42 -15.63 -47.44
C MET A 212 6.57 -16.83 -47.89
N LYS A 213 5.64 -17.30 -47.04
CA LYS A 213 4.69 -18.37 -47.40
C LYS A 213 3.75 -17.97 -48.54
N LYS A 214 3.37 -16.70 -48.62
CA LYS A 214 2.53 -16.16 -49.70
C LYS A 214 3.30 -16.06 -51.01
N GLU A 215 4.60 -15.80 -50.98
CA GLU A 215 5.46 -15.79 -52.17
C GLU A 215 5.76 -17.20 -52.67
N ASP A 216 5.94 -18.20 -51.79
CA ASP A 216 5.99 -19.62 -52.18
C ASP A 216 4.70 -20.08 -52.88
N MET A 217 3.52 -19.61 -52.41
CA MET A 217 2.25 -19.86 -53.10
C MET A 217 1.99 -18.99 -54.33
N LYS A 218 2.89 -18.03 -54.64
CA LYS A 218 2.77 -17.11 -55.79
C LYS A 218 3.89 -17.29 -56.82
N GLY A 219 4.89 -18.14 -56.56
CA GLY A 219 5.96 -18.52 -57.46
C GLY A 219 5.57 -19.52 -58.57
N GLU A 220 4.44 -20.21 -58.44
CA GLU A 220 3.81 -20.96 -59.54
C GLU A 220 2.67 -20.13 -60.13
N TRP A 221 2.99 -19.21 -61.05
CA TRP A 221 2.15 -18.82 -62.20
C TRP A 221 2.91 -17.81 -63.06
N CYS A 222 3.82 -18.34 -63.88
CA CYS A 222 4.18 -17.77 -65.18
C CYS A 222 4.34 -18.92 -66.18
N PRO A 223 3.44 -19.09 -67.16
CA PRO A 223 3.79 -19.78 -68.39
C PRO A 223 4.47 -18.78 -69.32
N SER A 224 5.80 -18.80 -69.32
CA SER A 224 6.62 -18.14 -70.35
C SER A 224 7.27 -19.22 -71.19
N GLY A 225 6.85 -19.38 -72.45
CA GLY A 225 7.62 -20.13 -73.43
C GLY A 225 6.79 -20.68 -74.57
N GLY A 226 6.63 -19.91 -75.64
CA GLY A 226 6.07 -20.43 -76.89
C GLY A 226 5.77 -19.38 -77.96
N CYS A 227 6.78 -18.61 -78.38
CA CYS A 227 6.70 -17.92 -79.67
C CYS A 227 6.95 -18.93 -80.79
N ALA A 228 5.96 -19.17 -81.66
CA ALA A 228 6.15 -19.66 -83.02
C ALA A 228 4.96 -19.24 -83.91
N TRP A 229 5.22 -18.32 -84.84
CA TRP A 229 4.50 -18.10 -86.12
C TRP A 229 5.40 -18.66 -87.25
N PRO A 230 5.02 -18.79 -88.55
CA PRO A 230 3.73 -18.69 -89.26
C PRO A 230 3.45 -19.82 -90.29
N GLY A 231 2.32 -19.76 -91.02
CA GLY A 231 2.04 -20.44 -92.30
C GLY A 231 1.21 -21.72 -92.15
N THR A 232 0.15 -22.01 -92.91
CA THR A 232 -0.34 -21.59 -94.24
C THR A 232 -1.85 -21.75 -94.29
#